data_AF-A0A8X7CET4-F1
#
_entry.id   AF-A0A8X7CET4-F1
#
_cell.length_a   1.000
_cell.length_b   1.000
_cell.length_c   1.000
_cell.angle_alpha   90.00
_cell.angle_beta   90.00
_cell.angle_gamma   90.00
#
_symmetry.space_group_name_H-M   'P 1'
#
loop_
_entity.id
_entity.type
_entity.pdbx_description
1 polymer ?
#
loop_
_entity_poly.entity_id
_entity_poly.type
_entity_poly.pdbx_seq_one_letter_code
_entity_poly.pdbx_strand_id
1 'polypeptide(L)'
;MDSGKFLEFATQNKSKKSPFAFKELLKDLNADEIDKMWEELSKTVFERMEIIICSSVKGSPNKKESTTKKTTLEICHIVQAAIDLASVIFQQSMPVSQGLLLMIVFLNRIIFEIPNDLENLKNSIALICEKMFHLNYLKQDNELIIFNIVIYLIKRSLVHKKKNDVKRIYALRSVIPKIINMIEVDSNEVWSLYKQCAASPLYLSKPEGHKIISSFLTLDIDRVSEIHNVIKGYLPSATVMQGVAYGKVYFDAWSNAVKTKNETLKNELEITCLQDLILLTVNGRRRSLVLVVRKLLAQFHNQKKENHVSKMLYSLYRPILWRFLKNSDGLIRANTAQLFLDVFPLEDPDMKIVDTDAELNEQMIMIKDLLLDDFPPLPQC
;
A
#
# COMPACT_ATOMS: atom_id res chain seq x y z
N MET A 1 31.88 20.63 18.07
CA MET A 1 31.62 21.66 17.04
C MET A 1 30.41 22.47 17.50
N ASP A 2 30.48 23.80 17.61
CA ASP A 2 29.38 24.58 18.18
C ASP A 2 28.12 24.55 17.29
N SER A 3 26.94 24.45 17.92
CA SER A 3 25.61 24.52 17.30
C SER A 3 25.44 25.68 16.32
N GLY A 4 26.00 26.86 16.63
CA GLY A 4 25.97 28.03 15.75
C GLY A 4 26.75 27.82 14.44
N LYS A 5 27.95 27.23 14.53
CA LYS A 5 28.77 26.88 13.35
C LYS A 5 28.09 25.81 12.50
N PHE A 6 27.45 24.84 13.14
CA PHE A 6 26.73 23.78 12.43
C PHE A 6 25.55 24.33 11.61
N LEU A 7 24.80 25.28 12.17
CA LEU A 7 23.70 25.97 11.49
C LEU A 7 24.20 26.79 10.28
N GLU A 8 25.38 27.39 10.41
CA GLU A 8 26.03 28.11 9.33
C GLU A 8 26.39 27.17 8.17
N PHE A 9 27.03 26.04 8.46
CA PHE A 9 27.34 25.01 7.46
C PHE A 9 26.10 24.40 6.81
N ALA A 10 25.04 24.17 7.59
CA ALA A 10 23.74 23.73 7.07
C ALA A 10 23.19 24.65 5.96
N THR A 11 23.26 25.95 6.23
CA THR A 11 22.72 26.99 5.36
C THR A 11 23.57 27.13 4.10
N GLN A 12 24.90 27.01 4.25
CA GLN A 12 25.84 27.03 3.13
C GLN A 12 25.70 25.80 2.23
N ASN A 13 25.52 24.59 2.79
CA ASN A 13 25.41 23.34 2.03
C ASN A 13 24.17 23.28 1.11
N LYS A 14 23.12 24.06 1.40
CA LYS A 14 21.92 24.17 0.54
C LYS A 14 21.98 25.34 -0.45
N SER A 15 22.96 26.21 -0.33
CA SER A 15 23.06 27.41 -1.15
C SER A 15 23.62 27.07 -2.54
N LYS A 16 22.87 27.39 -3.60
CA LYS A 16 23.38 27.33 -4.98
C LYS A 16 24.54 28.29 -5.25
N LYS A 17 24.79 29.24 -4.34
CA LYS A 17 25.83 30.27 -4.45
C LYS A 17 27.10 29.95 -3.67
N SER A 18 27.07 28.93 -2.81
CA SER A 18 28.23 28.53 -2.01
C SER A 18 28.91 27.33 -2.68
N PRO A 19 30.25 27.31 -2.80
CA PRO A 19 30.97 26.10 -3.19
C PRO A 19 30.95 25.03 -2.10
N PHE A 20 30.66 25.41 -0.84
CA PHE A 20 30.72 24.52 0.30
C PHE A 20 29.76 23.34 0.18
N ALA A 21 30.32 22.13 0.22
CA ALA A 21 29.58 20.89 0.39
C ALA A 21 30.07 20.17 1.64
N PHE A 22 29.16 19.55 2.39
CA PHE A 22 29.56 18.66 3.50
C PHE A 22 30.54 17.56 3.06
N LYS A 23 30.52 17.19 1.77
CA LYS A 23 31.49 16.28 1.17
C LYS A 23 32.93 16.80 1.26
N GLU A 24 33.15 18.10 1.10
CA GLU A 24 34.48 18.71 1.20
C GLU A 24 34.94 18.71 2.66
N LEU A 25 34.07 19.14 3.58
CA LEU A 25 34.34 19.08 5.01
C LEU A 25 34.75 17.68 5.48
N LEU A 26 34.08 16.63 4.99
CA LEU A 26 34.36 15.24 5.39
C LEU A 26 35.64 14.67 4.80
N LYS A 27 36.16 15.21 3.68
CA LYS A 27 37.43 14.75 3.09
C LYS A 27 38.64 15.19 3.92
N ASP A 28 38.50 16.28 4.66
CA ASP A 28 39.58 16.85 5.46
C ASP A 28 39.67 16.21 6.85
N LEU A 29 38.73 15.32 7.19
CA LEU A 29 38.64 14.67 8.50
C LEU A 29 39.07 13.20 8.42
N ASN A 30 39.81 12.74 9.43
CA ASN A 30 40.09 11.32 9.62
C ASN A 30 38.92 10.59 10.32
N ALA A 31 39.01 9.26 10.44
CA ALA A 31 37.95 8.44 11.02
C ALA A 31 37.62 8.83 12.48
N ASP A 32 38.64 9.06 13.32
CA ASP A 32 38.46 9.44 14.73
C ASP A 32 37.80 10.82 14.88
N GLU A 33 38.10 11.74 13.97
CA GLU A 33 37.49 13.07 13.93
C GLU A 33 36.02 13.02 13.50
N ILE A 34 35.69 12.14 12.54
CA ILE A 34 34.30 11.88 12.13
C ILE A 34 33.51 11.27 13.29
N ASP A 35 34.09 10.32 14.02
CA ASP A 35 33.44 9.70 15.18
C ASP A 35 33.15 10.72 16.30
N LYS A 36 34.16 11.52 16.70
CA LYS A 36 33.99 12.58 17.70
C LYS A 36 32.96 13.64 17.28
N MET A 37 32.94 14.00 16.00
CA MET A 37 31.93 14.91 15.46
C MET A 37 30.52 14.34 15.64
N TRP A 38 30.31 13.06 15.35
CA TRP A 38 29.02 12.41 15.52
C TRP A 38 28.61 12.26 16.98
N GLU A 39 29.51 11.95 17.90
CA GLU A 39 29.19 11.91 19.33
C GLU A 39 28.62 13.25 19.82
N GLU A 40 29.28 14.36 19.46
CA GLU A 40 28.85 15.70 19.84
C GLU A 40 27.53 16.11 19.15
N LEU A 41 27.36 15.77 17.87
CA LEU A 41 26.13 16.04 17.13
C LEU A 41 24.95 15.25 17.67
N SER A 42 25.13 13.96 17.95
CA SER A 42 24.09 13.11 18.51
C SER A 42 23.62 13.63 19.86
N LYS A 43 24.57 14.00 20.74
CA LYS A 43 24.25 14.62 22.04
C LYS A 43 23.44 15.90 21.86
N THR A 44 23.88 16.79 20.97
CA THR A 44 23.18 18.05 20.68
C THR A 44 21.76 17.80 20.16
N VAL A 45 21.59 16.86 19.23
CA VAL A 45 20.27 16.51 18.67
C VAL A 45 19.35 15.94 19.74
N PHE A 46 19.84 15.07 20.61
CA PHE A 46 19.06 14.48 21.70
C PHE A 46 18.52 15.53 22.65
N GLU A 47 19.41 16.36 23.22
CA GLU A 47 19.04 17.42 24.17
C GLU A 47 18.05 18.44 23.57
N ARG A 48 18.23 18.76 22.27
CA ARG A 48 17.39 19.78 21.61
C ARG A 48 16.03 19.23 21.18
N MET A 49 15.94 17.97 20.76
CA MET A 49 14.66 17.38 20.34
C MET A 49 13.67 17.19 21.48
N GLU A 50 14.15 16.97 22.71
CA GLU A 50 13.28 16.91 23.89
C GLU A 50 12.44 18.19 24.07
N ILE A 51 12.98 19.36 23.69
CA ILE A 51 12.27 20.64 23.75
C ILE A 51 11.06 20.65 22.80
N ILE A 52 11.22 20.13 21.57
CA ILE A 52 10.13 20.04 20.59
C ILE A 52 9.05 19.09 21.10
N ILE A 53 9.43 17.92 21.61
CA ILE A 53 8.49 16.91 22.11
C ILE A 53 7.71 17.44 23.34
N CYS A 54 8.39 18.10 24.29
CA CYS A 54 7.72 18.64 25.47
C CYS A 54 6.74 19.78 25.14
N SER A 55 7.00 20.51 24.05
CA SER A 55 6.12 21.59 23.59
C SER A 55 4.83 21.08 22.92
N SER A 56 4.82 19.85 22.39
CA SER A 56 3.63 19.25 21.76
C SER A 56 2.61 18.71 22.78
N VAL A 57 3.07 18.29 23.97
CA VAL A 57 2.23 17.72 25.04
C VAL A 57 1.57 18.81 25.91
N LYS A 58 2.23 19.96 26.08
CA LYS A 58 1.74 21.05 26.91
C LYS A 58 1.01 22.08 26.05
N GLY A 59 -0.26 21.85 25.78
CA GLY A 59 -1.19 22.90 25.34
C GLY A 59 -1.36 23.95 26.45
N SER A 60 -0.37 24.83 26.62
CA SER A 60 -0.41 25.89 27.63
C SER A 60 -0.77 27.23 26.96
N PRO A 61 -1.81 27.95 27.42
CA PRO A 61 -2.30 29.17 26.75
C PRO A 61 -1.43 30.42 26.90
N ASN A 62 -0.27 30.38 27.57
CA ASN A 62 0.44 31.63 27.91
C ASN A 62 1.95 31.46 28.02
N LYS A 63 2.68 31.64 26.90
CA LYS A 63 4.05 32.20 26.84
C LYS A 63 4.44 32.51 25.38
N LYS A 64 4.81 33.77 25.12
CA LYS A 64 5.38 34.39 23.89
C LYS A 64 5.57 33.43 22.70
N GLU A 65 4.54 33.28 21.87
CA GLU A 65 4.56 32.44 20.64
C GLU A 65 5.77 32.68 19.73
N SER A 66 6.30 33.91 19.67
CA SER A 66 7.39 34.27 18.77
C SER A 66 8.74 33.68 19.16
N THR A 67 9.04 33.60 20.46
CA THR A 67 10.32 33.05 20.96
C THR A 67 10.33 31.53 20.82
N THR A 68 9.21 30.87 21.09
CA THR A 68 9.06 29.41 20.93
C THR A 68 9.20 29.00 19.46
N LYS A 69 8.57 29.72 18.52
CA LYS A 69 8.68 29.44 17.08
C LYS A 69 10.10 29.58 16.55
N LYS A 70 10.86 30.59 17.00
CA LYS A 70 12.26 30.79 16.60
C LYS A 70 13.14 29.62 17.08
N THR A 71 13.01 29.23 18.34
CA THR A 71 13.76 28.10 18.90
C THR A 71 13.42 26.78 18.19
N THR A 72 12.13 26.52 17.91
CA THR A 72 11.72 25.32 17.15
C THR A 72 12.34 25.29 15.75
N LEU A 73 12.36 26.44 15.06
CA LEU A 73 12.99 26.56 13.75
C LEU A 73 14.50 26.26 13.81
N GLU A 74 15.21 26.85 14.77
CA GLU A 74 16.64 26.60 15.01
C GLU A 74 16.93 25.10 15.24
N ILE A 75 16.12 24.44 16.07
CA ILE A 75 16.26 23.00 16.33
C ILE A 75 16.02 22.19 15.04
N CYS A 76 15.00 22.52 14.26
CA CYS A 76 14.73 21.85 12.98
C CYS A 76 15.89 21.99 12.01
N HIS A 77 16.54 23.17 11.96
CA HIS A 77 17.72 23.40 11.13
C HIS A 77 18.92 22.55 11.57
N ILE A 78 19.16 22.43 12.88
CA ILE A 78 20.22 21.56 13.43
C ILE A 78 19.96 20.10 13.01
N VAL A 79 18.77 19.58 13.26
CA VAL A 79 18.44 18.18 12.92
C VAL A 79 18.53 17.96 11.41
N GLN A 80 18.04 18.90 10.61
CA GLN A 80 18.10 18.79 9.16
C GLN A 80 19.54 18.76 8.65
N ALA A 81 20.45 19.55 9.23
CA ALA A 81 21.85 19.54 8.87
C ALA A 81 22.55 18.23 9.24
N ALA A 82 22.19 17.63 10.38
CA ALA A 82 22.66 16.30 10.75
C ALA A 82 22.17 15.23 9.77
N ILE A 83 20.91 15.31 9.31
CA ILE A 83 20.36 14.42 8.27
C ILE A 83 21.07 14.61 6.91
N ASP A 84 21.35 15.85 6.53
CA ASP A 84 22.03 16.16 5.28
C ASP A 84 23.48 15.64 5.30
N LEU A 85 24.18 15.79 6.42
CA LEU A 85 25.52 15.24 6.65
C LEU A 85 25.53 13.71 6.61
N ALA A 86 24.58 13.06 7.31
CA ALA A 86 24.37 11.62 7.27
C ALA A 86 24.11 11.12 5.84
N SER A 87 23.33 11.88 5.07
CA SER A 87 23.04 11.57 3.68
C SER A 87 24.29 11.55 2.82
N VAL A 88 25.23 12.48 3.04
CA VAL A 88 26.53 12.52 2.36
C VAL A 88 27.38 11.31 2.72
N ILE A 89 27.47 10.93 4.01
CA ILE A 89 28.20 9.74 4.46
C ILE A 89 27.73 8.49 3.73
N PHE A 90 26.41 8.26 3.70
CA PHE A 90 25.85 7.11 3.01
C PHE A 90 26.02 7.17 1.48
N GLN A 91 26.05 8.37 0.88
CA GLN A 91 26.25 8.53 -0.57
C GLN A 91 27.69 8.26 -1.01
N GLN A 92 28.66 8.58 -0.17
CA GLN A 92 30.08 8.40 -0.47
C GLN A 92 30.63 7.08 0.09
N SER A 93 29.77 6.22 0.66
CA SER A 93 30.18 4.96 1.29
C SER A 93 31.28 5.13 2.34
N MET A 94 31.23 6.24 3.07
CA MET A 94 32.21 6.53 4.13
C MET A 94 31.93 5.70 5.39
N PRO A 95 32.93 5.54 6.29
CA PRO A 95 32.73 4.85 7.56
C PRO A 95 31.54 5.43 8.34
N VAL A 96 30.70 4.54 8.85
CA VAL A 96 29.49 4.89 9.62
C VAL A 96 29.79 4.73 11.09
N SER A 97 29.77 5.84 11.83
CA SER A 97 29.98 5.86 13.27
C SER A 97 28.81 5.26 14.05
N GLN A 98 29.07 4.74 15.25
CA GLN A 98 27.99 4.29 16.15
C GLN A 98 27.09 5.47 16.58
N GLY A 99 27.66 6.65 16.78
CA GLY A 99 26.93 7.86 17.13
C GLY A 99 25.88 8.25 16.08
N LEU A 100 26.22 8.14 14.79
CA LEU A 100 25.30 8.37 13.68
C LEU A 100 24.12 7.39 13.69
N LEU A 101 24.39 6.10 13.87
CA LEU A 101 23.35 5.08 13.93
C LEU A 101 22.38 5.35 15.08
N LEU A 102 22.90 5.62 16.28
CA LEU A 102 22.09 5.94 17.46
C LEU A 102 21.23 7.19 17.24
N MET A 103 21.77 8.21 16.57
CA MET A 103 21.01 9.43 16.24
C MET A 103 19.82 9.11 15.34
N ILE A 104 20.04 8.36 14.26
CA ILE A 104 18.95 8.05 13.31
C ILE A 104 17.90 7.14 13.97
N VAL A 105 18.33 6.18 14.79
CA VAL A 105 17.42 5.32 15.58
C VAL A 105 16.56 6.17 16.51
N PHE A 106 17.14 7.11 17.23
CA PHE A 106 16.40 8.03 18.09
C PHE A 106 15.41 8.88 17.31
N LEU A 107 15.84 9.53 16.21
CA LEU A 107 14.97 10.36 15.38
C LEU A 107 13.78 9.57 14.82
N ASN A 108 14.01 8.31 14.44
CA ASN A 108 12.95 7.42 14.00
C ASN A 108 11.95 7.09 15.12
N ARG A 109 12.44 6.82 16.33
CA ARG A 109 11.58 6.49 17.48
C ARG A 109 10.64 7.63 17.85
N ILE A 110 11.10 8.87 17.71
CA ILE A 110 10.32 10.07 18.05
C ILE A 110 9.49 10.63 16.88
N ILE A 111 9.40 9.93 15.75
CA ILE A 111 8.82 10.49 14.51
C ILE A 111 7.33 10.87 14.67
N PHE A 112 6.60 10.16 15.52
CA PHE A 112 5.17 10.39 15.76
C PHE A 112 4.92 11.48 16.82
N GLU A 113 5.90 11.73 17.69
CA GLU A 113 5.92 12.74 18.75
C GLU A 113 6.25 14.14 18.21
N ILE A 114 6.92 14.21 17.05
CA ILE A 114 7.18 15.46 16.35
C ILE A 114 5.82 16.12 15.95
N PRO A 115 5.63 17.43 16.17
CA PRO A 115 4.44 18.15 15.71
C PRO A 115 4.11 17.99 14.22
N ASN A 116 2.83 17.98 13.87
CA ASN A 116 2.36 17.76 12.49
C ASN A 116 2.68 18.91 11.53
N ASP A 117 2.86 20.13 12.03
CA ASP A 117 3.32 21.29 11.26
C ASP A 117 4.79 21.16 10.80
N LEU A 118 5.56 20.24 11.41
CA LEU A 118 6.94 19.94 11.05
C LEU A 118 7.07 18.75 10.08
N GLU A 119 6.11 18.60 9.16
CA GLU A 119 6.04 17.47 8.22
C GLU A 119 7.28 17.32 7.33
N ASN A 120 7.94 18.43 6.96
CA ASN A 120 9.18 18.38 6.20
C ASN A 120 10.31 17.68 6.97
N LEU A 121 10.40 17.91 8.29
CA LEU A 121 11.39 17.27 9.15
C LEU A 121 11.09 15.77 9.29
N LYS A 122 9.82 15.41 9.55
CA LYS A 122 9.38 14.00 9.59
C LYS A 122 9.75 13.27 8.30
N ASN A 123 9.56 13.93 7.15
CA ASN A 123 9.90 13.35 5.86
C ASN A 123 11.40 13.13 5.68
N SER A 124 12.22 14.09 6.10
CA SER A 124 13.69 13.99 6.06
C SER A 124 14.17 12.83 6.92
N ILE A 125 13.59 12.65 8.11
CA ILE A 125 13.86 11.52 9.00
C ILE A 125 13.48 10.20 8.31
N ALA A 126 12.28 10.11 7.72
CA ALA A 126 11.86 8.90 7.01
C ALA A 126 12.80 8.56 5.84
N LEU A 127 13.22 9.56 5.03
CA LEU A 127 14.12 9.36 3.90
C LEU A 127 15.49 8.81 4.32
N ILE A 128 16.07 9.33 5.40
CA ILE A 128 17.36 8.82 5.88
C ILE A 128 17.24 7.40 6.43
N CYS A 129 16.12 7.08 7.09
CA CYS A 129 15.85 5.73 7.58
C CYS A 129 15.60 4.73 6.43
N GLU A 130 14.88 5.15 5.38
CA GLU A 130 14.72 4.37 4.14
C GLU A 130 16.07 4.06 3.50
N LYS A 131 16.98 5.05 3.47
CA LYS A 131 18.33 4.86 2.96
C LYS A 131 19.13 3.85 3.79
N MET A 132 19.03 3.91 5.12
CA MET A 132 19.63 2.91 6.01
C MET A 132 19.09 1.51 5.77
N PHE A 133 17.77 1.38 5.55
CA PHE A 133 17.14 0.11 5.22
C PHE A 133 17.72 -0.46 3.92
N HIS A 134 17.76 0.33 2.85
CA HIS A 134 18.27 -0.13 1.55
C HIS A 134 19.77 -0.44 1.52
N LEU A 135 20.55 0.17 2.42
CA LEU A 135 21.98 -0.11 2.58
C LEU A 135 22.26 -1.25 3.59
N ASN A 136 21.23 -1.93 4.10
CA ASN A 136 21.34 -3.03 5.07
C ASN A 136 22.06 -2.64 6.39
N TYR A 137 22.01 -1.36 6.79
CA TYR A 137 22.50 -0.94 8.10
C TYR A 137 21.55 -1.35 9.24
N LEU A 138 20.30 -1.66 8.91
CA LEU A 138 19.32 -2.18 9.86
C LEU A 138 19.47 -3.70 9.96
N LYS A 139 20.23 -4.18 10.96
CA LYS A 139 20.29 -5.61 11.33
C LYS A 139 18.95 -6.09 11.93
N GLN A 140 18.82 -7.41 12.12
CA GLN A 140 17.57 -8.11 12.49
C GLN A 140 16.81 -7.49 13.69
N ASP A 141 17.50 -6.86 14.65
CA ASP A 141 16.87 -6.27 15.85
C ASP A 141 16.31 -4.85 15.66
N ASN A 142 16.42 -4.26 14.45
CA ASN A 142 15.93 -2.91 14.15
C ASN A 142 14.54 -2.88 13.51
N GLU A 143 13.76 -3.90 13.80
CA GLU A 143 12.45 -4.15 13.22
C GLU A 143 11.52 -2.93 13.47
N LEU A 144 11.42 -2.43 14.71
CA LEU A 144 10.70 -1.20 15.11
C LEU A 144 10.98 0.01 14.21
N ILE A 145 12.22 0.18 13.77
CA ILE A 145 12.62 1.34 12.95
C ILE A 145 11.90 1.30 11.61
N ILE A 146 11.84 0.11 11.00
CA ILE A 146 11.24 -0.06 9.68
C ILE A 146 9.73 0.12 9.76
N PHE A 147 9.11 -0.34 10.84
CA PHE A 147 7.67 -0.19 11.05
C PHE A 147 7.25 1.27 11.19
N ASN A 148 7.97 2.06 11.99
CA ASN A 148 7.71 3.49 12.11
C ASN A 148 7.74 4.19 10.75
N ILE A 149 8.70 3.84 9.88
CA ILE A 149 8.79 4.39 8.52
C ILE A 149 7.56 4.00 7.70
N VAL A 150 7.20 2.71 7.67
CA VAL A 150 6.07 2.24 6.87
C VAL A 150 4.76 2.86 7.34
N ILE A 151 4.51 2.88 8.65
CA ILE A 151 3.30 3.49 9.23
C ILE A 151 3.27 5.00 8.96
N TYR A 152 4.39 5.70 9.15
CA TYR A 152 4.49 7.12 8.80
C TYR A 152 4.19 7.36 7.32
N LEU A 153 4.81 6.60 6.42
CA LEU A 153 4.59 6.74 4.97
C LEU A 153 3.15 6.46 4.57
N ILE A 154 2.51 5.45 5.17
CA ILE A 154 1.09 5.16 4.94
C ILE A 154 0.23 6.34 5.40
N LYS A 155 0.39 6.80 6.66
CA LYS A 155 -0.35 7.96 7.20
C LYS A 155 -0.15 9.20 6.32
N ARG A 156 1.10 9.51 5.97
CA ARG A 156 1.48 10.61 5.07
C ARG A 156 0.84 10.48 3.70
N SER A 157 0.84 9.29 3.10
CA SER A 157 0.28 9.05 1.76
C SER A 157 -1.23 9.29 1.72
N LEU A 158 -1.94 8.95 2.80
CA LEU A 158 -3.39 9.14 2.92
C LEU A 158 -3.75 10.63 3.10
N VAL A 159 -2.91 11.39 3.81
CA VAL A 159 -3.10 12.84 4.03
C VAL A 159 -2.71 13.65 2.79
N HIS A 160 -1.48 13.52 2.30
CA HIS A 160 -0.94 14.38 1.24
C HIS A 160 -1.20 13.87 -0.18
N LYS A 161 -1.62 12.61 -0.33
CA LYS A 161 -1.98 12.00 -1.62
C LYS A 161 -0.89 12.10 -2.69
N LYS A 162 0.38 12.01 -2.29
CA LYS A 162 1.54 12.06 -3.20
C LYS A 162 1.84 10.67 -3.77
N LYS A 163 1.86 10.57 -5.10
CA LYS A 163 2.17 9.32 -5.83
C LYS A 163 3.56 8.75 -5.49
N ASN A 164 4.51 9.60 -5.13
CA ASN A 164 5.85 9.17 -4.73
C ASN A 164 5.85 8.36 -3.43
N ASP A 165 4.93 8.68 -2.50
CA ASP A 165 4.87 7.98 -1.22
C ASP A 165 4.40 6.52 -1.41
N VAL A 166 3.51 6.25 -2.38
CA VAL A 166 3.13 4.86 -2.76
C VAL A 166 4.35 4.05 -3.23
N LYS A 167 5.24 4.67 -4.02
CA LYS A 167 6.47 4.01 -4.49
C LYS A 167 7.42 3.71 -3.34
N ARG A 168 7.57 4.65 -2.39
CA ARG A 168 8.38 4.47 -1.19
C ARG A 168 7.87 3.33 -0.32
N ILE A 169 6.55 3.26 -0.09
CA ILE A 169 5.93 2.14 0.65
C ILE A 169 6.19 0.81 -0.07
N TYR A 170 6.05 0.77 -1.40
CA TYR A 170 6.32 -0.45 -2.17
C TYR A 170 7.80 -0.87 -2.14
N ALA A 171 8.73 0.08 -2.03
CA ALA A 171 10.15 -0.22 -1.85
C ALA A 171 10.43 -0.94 -0.52
N LEU A 172 9.59 -0.72 0.50
CA LEU A 172 9.63 -1.36 1.82
C LEU A 172 8.70 -2.59 1.96
N ARG A 173 8.09 -3.05 0.86
CA ARG A 173 7.03 -4.09 0.88
C ARG A 173 7.42 -5.39 1.56
N SER A 174 8.71 -5.76 1.57
CA SER A 174 9.18 -7.00 2.20
C SER A 174 8.94 -7.04 3.70
N VAL A 175 8.69 -5.89 4.32
CA VAL A 175 8.49 -5.76 5.77
C VAL A 175 7.01 -5.66 6.14
N ILE A 176 6.12 -5.38 5.17
CA ILE A 176 4.67 -5.30 5.39
C ILE A 176 4.11 -6.55 6.09
N PRO A 177 4.50 -7.79 5.73
CA PRO A 177 3.98 -8.98 6.42
C PRO A 177 4.43 -9.12 7.88
N LYS A 178 5.51 -8.44 8.28
CA LYS A 178 6.03 -8.52 9.65
C LYS A 178 5.32 -7.57 10.61
N ILE A 179 4.72 -6.49 10.11
CA ILE A 179 4.13 -5.42 10.95
C ILE A 179 3.02 -5.98 11.84
N ILE A 180 2.20 -6.87 11.29
CA ILE A 180 1.00 -7.40 11.95
C ILE A 180 1.32 -8.30 13.16
N ASN A 181 2.52 -8.87 13.22
CA ASN A 181 2.92 -9.82 14.25
C ASN A 181 3.73 -9.18 15.39
N MET A 182 3.86 -7.85 15.38
CA MET A 182 4.57 -7.13 16.44
C MET A 182 3.73 -6.95 17.69
N ILE A 183 4.38 -7.06 18.84
CA ILE A 183 3.73 -6.87 20.14
C ILE A 183 3.52 -5.37 20.42
N GLU A 184 4.42 -4.52 19.93
CA GLU A 184 4.44 -3.08 20.19
C GLU A 184 3.41 -2.30 19.36
N VAL A 185 2.76 -2.95 18.39
CA VAL A 185 1.87 -2.30 17.42
C VAL A 185 0.44 -2.80 17.61
N ASP A 186 -0.51 -1.87 17.70
CA ASP A 186 -1.93 -2.24 17.65
C ASP A 186 -2.29 -2.71 16.23
N SER A 187 -2.41 -4.03 16.08
CA SER A 187 -2.78 -4.67 14.81
C SER A 187 -4.08 -4.07 14.22
N ASN A 188 -5.05 -3.67 15.05
CA ASN A 188 -6.30 -3.10 14.57
C ASN A 188 -6.10 -1.70 13.96
N GLU A 189 -5.22 -0.88 14.53
CA GLU A 189 -4.85 0.42 13.94
C GLU A 189 -4.18 0.22 12.58
N VAL A 190 -3.28 -0.75 12.48
CA VAL A 190 -2.60 -1.08 11.21
C VAL A 190 -3.61 -1.55 10.15
N TRP A 191 -4.52 -2.45 10.51
CA TRP A 191 -5.58 -2.90 9.61
C TRP A 191 -6.52 -1.77 9.18
N SER A 192 -6.80 -0.81 10.07
CA SER A 192 -7.54 0.40 9.72
C SER A 192 -6.82 1.22 8.64
N LEU A 193 -5.50 1.35 8.72
CA LEU A 193 -4.70 2.02 7.69
C LEU A 193 -4.70 1.25 6.36
N TYR A 194 -4.59 -0.09 6.40
CA TYR A 194 -4.63 -0.93 5.19
C TYR A 194 -5.99 -0.83 4.47
N LYS A 195 -7.09 -0.82 5.23
CA LYS A 195 -8.44 -0.56 4.71
C LYS A 195 -8.53 0.79 4.00
N GLN A 196 -8.02 1.86 4.62
CA GLN A 196 -8.00 3.19 4.00
C GLN A 196 -7.18 3.22 2.70
N CYS A 197 -6.06 2.50 2.66
CA CYS A 197 -5.26 2.35 1.44
C CYS A 197 -6.03 1.60 0.34
N ALA A 198 -6.74 0.52 0.69
CA ALA A 198 -7.51 -0.30 -0.24
C ALA A 198 -8.64 0.47 -0.94
N ALA A 199 -9.27 1.44 -0.26
CA ALA A 199 -10.29 2.33 -0.84
C ALA A 199 -9.73 3.64 -1.42
N SER A 200 -8.39 3.79 -1.52
CA SER A 200 -7.79 5.06 -1.94
C SER A 200 -7.56 5.12 -3.46
N PRO A 201 -8.10 6.14 -4.16
CA PRO A 201 -7.81 6.37 -5.58
C PRO A 201 -6.32 6.53 -5.87
N LEU A 202 -5.55 7.02 -4.90
CA LEU A 202 -4.11 7.20 -5.02
C LEU A 202 -3.41 5.87 -5.30
N TYR A 203 -3.73 4.84 -4.53
CA TYR A 203 -3.11 3.52 -4.65
C TYR A 203 -3.56 2.82 -5.94
N LEU A 204 -4.81 3.02 -6.36
CA LEU A 204 -5.31 2.50 -7.64
C LEU A 204 -4.67 3.19 -8.86
N SER A 205 -4.11 4.39 -8.69
CA SER A 205 -3.48 5.12 -9.81
C SER A 205 -2.09 4.58 -10.20
N LYS A 206 -1.56 3.59 -9.46
CA LYS A 206 -0.19 3.08 -9.65
C LYS A 206 -0.10 1.56 -9.55
N PRO A 207 0.68 0.89 -10.43
CA PRO A 207 0.95 -0.54 -10.30
C PRO A 207 1.54 -0.94 -8.94
N GLU A 208 2.39 -0.10 -8.36
CA GLU A 208 2.96 -0.31 -7.02
C GLU A 208 1.86 -0.36 -5.96
N GLY A 209 0.85 0.51 -6.07
CA GLY A 209 -0.29 0.51 -5.16
C GLY A 209 -1.17 -0.73 -5.32
N HIS A 210 -1.37 -1.23 -6.54
CA HIS A 210 -2.09 -2.50 -6.77
C HIS A 210 -1.41 -3.65 -6.04
N LYS A 211 -0.07 -3.75 -6.14
CA LYS A 211 0.70 -4.81 -5.47
C LYS A 211 0.67 -4.67 -3.94
N ILE A 212 0.65 -3.44 -3.42
CA ILE A 212 0.47 -3.21 -1.98
C ILE A 212 -0.90 -3.71 -1.53
N ILE A 213 -1.99 -3.31 -2.20
CA ILE A 213 -3.34 -3.74 -1.81
C ILE A 213 -3.49 -5.26 -1.94
N SER A 214 -2.95 -5.84 -3.01
CA SER A 214 -2.92 -7.29 -3.21
C SER A 214 -2.23 -8.00 -2.04
N SER A 215 -1.12 -7.46 -1.53
CA SER A 215 -0.45 -8.03 -0.35
C SER A 215 -1.33 -8.00 0.91
N PHE A 216 -2.16 -6.97 1.11
CA PHE A 216 -3.05 -6.91 2.27
C PHE A 216 -4.08 -8.04 2.29
N LEU A 217 -4.55 -8.46 1.11
CA LEU A 217 -5.45 -9.60 0.94
C LEU A 217 -4.77 -10.96 1.21
N THR A 218 -3.46 -11.00 1.44
CA THR A 218 -2.71 -12.24 1.69
C THR A 218 -2.04 -12.29 3.06
N LEU A 219 -2.17 -11.24 3.88
CA LEU A 219 -1.47 -11.17 5.17
C LEU A 219 -2.13 -12.02 6.26
N ASP A 220 -3.46 -12.00 6.31
CA ASP A 220 -4.25 -12.66 7.34
C ASP A 220 -5.62 -13.04 6.74
N ILE A 221 -5.93 -14.34 6.78
CA ILE A 221 -7.16 -14.91 6.20
C ILE A 221 -8.41 -14.33 6.87
N ASP A 222 -8.38 -14.09 8.18
CA ASP A 222 -9.53 -13.62 8.95
C ASP A 222 -9.88 -12.16 8.60
N ARG A 223 -8.93 -11.43 8.01
CA ARG A 223 -9.08 -10.01 7.64
C ARG A 223 -9.37 -9.80 6.16
N VAL A 224 -9.38 -10.86 5.33
CA VAL A 224 -9.68 -10.79 3.89
C VAL A 224 -11.05 -10.14 3.66
N SER A 225 -12.06 -10.58 4.43
CA SER A 225 -13.43 -10.05 4.34
C SER A 225 -13.49 -8.54 4.64
N GLU A 226 -12.68 -8.05 5.58
CA GLU A 226 -12.65 -6.63 5.94
C GLU A 226 -12.10 -5.75 4.81
N ILE A 227 -11.00 -6.17 4.17
CA ILE A 227 -10.44 -5.48 3.01
C ILE A 227 -11.42 -5.54 1.84
N HIS A 228 -12.02 -6.70 1.60
CA HIS A 228 -13.02 -6.88 0.55
C HIS A 228 -14.23 -5.95 0.72
N ASN A 229 -14.78 -5.87 1.93
CA ASN A 229 -15.93 -5.01 2.23
C ASN A 229 -15.65 -3.53 1.97
N VAL A 230 -14.43 -3.06 2.28
CA VAL A 230 -14.03 -1.67 2.02
C VAL A 230 -13.87 -1.40 0.53
N ILE A 231 -13.30 -2.35 -0.23
CA ILE A 231 -13.22 -2.26 -1.69
C ILE A 231 -14.63 -2.25 -2.29
N LYS A 232 -15.48 -3.20 -1.90
CA LYS A 232 -16.88 -3.31 -2.35
C LYS A 232 -17.67 -2.03 -2.06
N GLY A 233 -17.49 -1.43 -0.89
CA GLY A 233 -18.10 -0.14 -0.55
C GLY A 233 -17.66 1.02 -1.45
N TYR A 234 -16.44 0.96 -2.01
CA TYR A 234 -15.91 1.97 -2.91
C TYR A 234 -16.37 1.79 -4.38
N LEU A 235 -16.60 0.55 -4.84
CA LEU A 235 -16.96 0.22 -6.23
C LEU A 235 -18.09 1.07 -6.84
N PRO A 236 -19.18 1.41 -6.12
CA PRO A 236 -20.22 2.27 -6.67
C PRO A 236 -19.77 3.65 -7.18
N SER A 237 -18.66 4.16 -6.64
CA SER A 237 -18.07 5.45 -7.02
C SER A 237 -16.83 5.30 -7.90
N ALA A 238 -16.42 4.07 -8.18
CA ALA A 238 -15.22 3.78 -8.94
C ALA A 238 -15.44 3.98 -10.45
N THR A 239 -14.39 4.41 -11.13
CA THR A 239 -14.33 4.42 -12.60
C THR A 239 -14.07 3.01 -13.14
N VAL A 240 -14.34 2.79 -14.43
CA VAL A 240 -14.01 1.52 -15.10
C VAL A 240 -12.52 1.18 -15.00
N MET A 241 -11.62 2.16 -15.13
CA MET A 241 -10.18 1.94 -14.97
C MET A 241 -9.82 1.49 -13.55
N GLN A 242 -10.52 2.00 -12.54
CA GLN A 242 -10.35 1.54 -11.15
C GLN A 242 -10.93 0.13 -10.95
N GLY A 243 -12.02 -0.22 -11.62
CA GLY A 243 -12.51 -1.60 -11.67
C GLY A 243 -11.46 -2.58 -12.22
N VAL A 244 -10.82 -2.22 -13.35
CA VAL A 244 -9.71 -3.00 -13.92
C VAL A 244 -8.54 -3.11 -12.93
N ALA A 245 -8.17 -2.02 -12.27
CA ALA A 245 -7.13 -2.01 -11.24
C ALA A 245 -7.44 -2.97 -10.07
N TYR A 246 -8.67 -2.95 -9.56
CA TYR A 246 -9.09 -3.92 -8.54
C TYR A 246 -9.11 -5.35 -9.04
N GLY A 247 -9.44 -5.57 -10.32
CA GLY A 247 -9.43 -6.92 -10.89
C GLY A 247 -8.02 -7.49 -10.84
N LYS A 248 -7.03 -6.65 -11.15
CA LYS A 248 -5.61 -7.02 -11.02
C LYS A 248 -5.21 -7.28 -9.57
N VAL A 249 -5.68 -6.46 -8.62
CA VAL A 249 -5.44 -6.66 -7.18
C VAL A 249 -5.91 -8.04 -6.72
N TYR A 250 -7.17 -8.41 -7.03
CA TYR A 250 -7.73 -9.70 -6.66
C TYR A 250 -7.05 -10.85 -7.38
N PHE A 251 -6.78 -10.70 -8.69
CA PHE A 251 -6.10 -11.73 -9.46
C PHE A 251 -4.68 -11.99 -8.95
N ASP A 252 -3.91 -10.94 -8.66
CA ASP A 252 -2.55 -11.07 -8.12
C ASP A 252 -2.57 -11.78 -6.74
N ALA A 253 -3.55 -11.46 -5.88
CA ALA A 253 -3.69 -12.09 -4.56
C ALA A 253 -4.08 -13.57 -4.67
N TRP A 254 -5.08 -13.88 -5.48
CA TRP A 254 -5.53 -15.25 -5.73
C TRP A 254 -4.43 -16.09 -6.42
N SER A 255 -3.77 -15.53 -7.45
CA SER A 255 -2.66 -16.19 -8.13
C SER A 255 -1.50 -16.46 -7.17
N ASN A 256 -1.23 -15.57 -6.21
CA ASN A 256 -0.23 -15.80 -5.17
C ASN A 256 -0.62 -16.98 -4.26
N ALA A 257 -1.87 -17.06 -3.82
CA ALA A 257 -2.37 -18.19 -3.02
C ALA A 257 -2.23 -19.53 -3.76
N VAL A 258 -2.56 -19.56 -5.06
CA VAL A 258 -2.36 -20.75 -5.92
C VAL A 258 -0.88 -21.12 -6.02
N LYS A 259 0.01 -20.15 -6.32
CA LYS A 259 1.46 -20.38 -6.47
C LYS A 259 2.12 -20.87 -5.18
N THR A 260 1.65 -20.38 -4.03
CA THR A 260 2.15 -20.77 -2.70
C THR A 260 1.46 -22.01 -2.15
N LYS A 261 0.50 -22.60 -2.89
CA LYS A 261 -0.31 -23.76 -2.47
C LYS A 261 -1.06 -23.53 -1.16
N ASN A 262 -1.46 -22.27 -0.90
CA ASN A 262 -2.25 -21.90 0.26
C ASN A 262 -3.74 -22.07 -0.06
N GLU A 263 -4.23 -23.29 0.12
CA GLU A 263 -5.61 -23.66 -0.27
C GLU A 263 -6.66 -22.95 0.59
N THR A 264 -6.39 -22.68 1.87
CA THR A 264 -7.32 -21.95 2.75
C THR A 264 -7.50 -20.51 2.28
N LEU A 265 -6.40 -19.79 2.02
CA LEU A 265 -6.46 -18.42 1.51
C LEU A 265 -7.10 -18.36 0.11
N LYS A 266 -6.76 -19.32 -0.77
CA LYS A 266 -7.35 -19.42 -2.10
C LYS A 266 -8.88 -19.55 -1.98
N ASN A 267 -9.37 -20.46 -1.15
CA ASN A 267 -10.81 -20.67 -0.94
C ASN A 267 -11.49 -19.43 -0.33
N GLU A 268 -10.84 -18.76 0.61
CA GLU A 268 -11.35 -17.51 1.19
C GLU A 268 -11.50 -16.40 0.12
N LEU A 269 -10.50 -16.25 -0.76
CA LEU A 269 -10.58 -15.29 -1.87
C LEU A 269 -11.66 -15.67 -2.88
N GLU A 270 -11.84 -16.96 -3.18
CA GLU A 270 -12.87 -17.44 -4.11
C GLU A 270 -14.28 -17.24 -3.57
N ILE A 271 -14.54 -17.63 -2.33
CA ILE A 271 -15.87 -17.62 -1.73
C ILE A 271 -16.23 -16.22 -1.20
N THR A 272 -15.38 -15.63 -0.38
CA THR A 272 -15.70 -14.34 0.29
C THR A 272 -15.59 -13.16 -0.67
N CYS A 273 -14.68 -13.20 -1.65
CA CYS A 273 -14.46 -12.08 -2.56
C CYS A 273 -15.07 -12.32 -3.95
N LEU A 274 -14.61 -13.34 -4.68
CA LEU A 274 -14.99 -13.51 -6.09
C LEU A 274 -16.46 -13.87 -6.25
N GLN A 275 -16.98 -14.82 -5.47
CA GLN A 275 -18.39 -15.17 -5.51
C GLN A 275 -19.29 -13.98 -5.16
N ASP A 276 -18.91 -13.17 -4.16
CA ASP A 276 -19.66 -11.96 -3.81
C ASP A 276 -19.65 -10.91 -4.94
N LEU A 277 -18.53 -10.74 -5.67
CA LEU A 277 -18.46 -9.86 -6.83
C LEU A 277 -19.31 -10.36 -8.02
N ILE A 278 -19.37 -11.68 -8.23
CA ILE A 278 -20.25 -12.30 -9.22
C ILE A 278 -21.71 -12.00 -8.85
N LEU A 279 -22.11 -12.26 -7.60
CA LEU A 279 -23.47 -12.00 -7.11
C LEU A 279 -23.83 -10.51 -7.11
N LEU A 280 -22.86 -9.62 -6.84
CA LEU A 280 -23.04 -8.18 -6.94
C LEU A 280 -23.35 -7.74 -8.37
N THR A 281 -22.74 -8.41 -9.35
CA THR A 281 -23.00 -8.15 -10.78
C THR A 281 -24.38 -8.66 -11.18
N VAL A 282 -24.72 -9.90 -10.81
CA VAL A 282 -26.02 -10.53 -11.09
C VAL A 282 -27.17 -9.69 -10.54
N ASN A 283 -27.10 -9.32 -9.26
CA ASN A 283 -28.16 -8.56 -8.57
C ASN A 283 -28.06 -7.03 -8.77
N GLY A 284 -27.09 -6.57 -9.56
CA GLY A 284 -26.79 -5.16 -9.70
C GLY A 284 -27.88 -4.40 -10.46
N ARG A 285 -28.51 -3.42 -9.81
CA ARG A 285 -29.50 -2.54 -10.46
C ARG A 285 -28.90 -1.28 -11.11
N ARG A 286 -27.67 -0.91 -10.73
CA ARG A 286 -26.96 0.25 -11.28
C ARG A 286 -26.02 -0.18 -12.40
N ARG A 287 -26.33 0.21 -13.64
CA ARG A 287 -25.54 -0.13 -14.85
C ARG A 287 -24.06 0.25 -14.72
N SER A 288 -23.75 1.40 -14.13
CA SER A 288 -22.37 1.86 -13.92
C SER A 288 -21.60 0.91 -12.99
N LEU A 289 -22.19 0.51 -11.87
CA LEU A 289 -21.58 -0.45 -10.94
C LEU A 289 -21.40 -1.82 -11.60
N VAL A 290 -22.44 -2.34 -12.26
CA VAL A 290 -22.37 -3.62 -13.00
C VAL A 290 -21.21 -3.60 -14.01
N LEU A 291 -21.07 -2.51 -14.77
CA LEU A 291 -19.98 -2.35 -15.73
C LEU A 291 -18.60 -2.36 -15.05
N VAL A 292 -18.43 -1.64 -13.93
CA VAL A 292 -17.17 -1.61 -13.17
C VAL A 292 -16.81 -3.00 -12.66
N VAL A 293 -17.77 -3.73 -12.07
CA VAL A 293 -17.52 -5.07 -11.52
C VAL A 293 -17.26 -6.08 -12.64
N ARG A 294 -17.96 -6.01 -13.78
CA ARG A 294 -17.64 -6.83 -14.95
C ARG A 294 -16.21 -6.60 -15.45
N LYS A 295 -15.74 -5.36 -15.47
CA LYS A 295 -14.35 -5.04 -15.88
C LYS A 295 -13.30 -5.48 -14.86
N LEU A 296 -13.67 -5.54 -13.58
CA LEU A 296 -12.90 -6.19 -12.53
C LEU A 296 -12.79 -7.71 -12.80
N LEU A 297 -13.94 -8.39 -12.94
CA LEU A 297 -14.01 -9.85 -13.18
C LEU A 297 -13.32 -10.27 -14.49
N ALA A 298 -13.33 -9.40 -15.51
CA ALA A 298 -12.66 -9.64 -16.78
C ALA A 298 -11.15 -9.91 -16.62
N GLN A 299 -10.51 -9.47 -15.53
CA GLN A 299 -9.10 -9.80 -15.27
C GLN A 299 -8.88 -11.30 -15.05
N PHE A 300 -9.88 -12.01 -14.51
CA PHE A 300 -9.88 -13.48 -14.41
C PHE A 300 -10.29 -14.12 -15.73
N HIS A 301 -11.34 -13.61 -16.39
CA HIS A 301 -11.85 -14.17 -17.65
C HIS A 301 -10.79 -14.20 -18.76
N ASN A 302 -9.95 -13.17 -18.83
CA ASN A 302 -8.85 -13.10 -19.79
C ASN A 302 -7.80 -14.21 -19.60
N GLN A 303 -7.78 -14.88 -18.45
CA GLN A 303 -6.86 -15.95 -18.09
C GLN A 303 -7.54 -17.34 -18.10
N LYS A 304 -8.76 -17.45 -18.62
CA LYS A 304 -9.56 -18.70 -18.56
C LYS A 304 -8.93 -19.93 -19.20
N LYS A 305 -7.91 -19.76 -20.05
CA LYS A 305 -7.16 -20.87 -20.65
C LYS A 305 -6.23 -21.58 -19.66
N GLU A 306 -5.92 -20.94 -18.54
CA GLU A 306 -5.11 -21.54 -17.48
C GLU A 306 -5.96 -22.52 -16.66
N ASN A 307 -5.54 -23.79 -16.53
CA ASN A 307 -6.35 -24.84 -15.89
C ASN A 307 -6.88 -24.44 -14.50
N HIS A 308 -6.03 -23.84 -13.67
CA HIS A 308 -6.40 -23.40 -12.33
C HIS A 308 -7.45 -22.26 -12.34
N VAL A 309 -7.42 -21.39 -13.35
CA VAL A 309 -8.43 -20.34 -13.54
C VAL A 309 -9.71 -20.95 -14.10
N SER A 310 -9.64 -21.80 -15.12
CA SER A 310 -10.82 -22.46 -15.70
C SER A 310 -11.60 -23.24 -14.64
N LYS A 311 -10.89 -24.03 -13.83
CA LYS A 311 -11.49 -24.78 -12.72
C LYS A 311 -12.20 -23.89 -11.69
N MET A 312 -11.55 -22.80 -11.28
CA MET A 312 -12.14 -21.83 -10.36
C MET A 312 -13.36 -21.13 -10.97
N LEU A 313 -13.27 -20.69 -12.23
CA LEU A 313 -14.38 -20.07 -12.95
C LEU A 313 -15.56 -21.04 -13.04
N TYR A 314 -15.32 -22.29 -13.46
CA TYR A 314 -16.35 -23.31 -13.54
C TYR A 314 -17.04 -23.53 -12.17
N SER A 315 -16.25 -23.72 -11.11
CA SER A 315 -16.77 -23.95 -9.75
C SER A 315 -17.63 -22.79 -9.22
N LEU A 316 -17.20 -21.54 -9.44
CA LEU A 316 -17.92 -20.36 -8.95
C LEU A 316 -19.11 -19.97 -9.82
N TYR A 317 -18.94 -19.99 -11.15
CA TYR A 317 -19.95 -19.48 -12.08
C TYR A 317 -21.08 -20.47 -12.30
N ARG A 318 -20.80 -21.76 -12.51
CA ARG A 318 -21.82 -22.73 -12.91
C ARG A 318 -23.08 -22.72 -12.04
N PRO A 319 -23.01 -22.87 -10.70
CA PRO A 319 -24.22 -22.87 -9.86
C PRO A 319 -24.98 -21.53 -9.87
N ILE A 320 -24.27 -20.42 -10.07
CA ILE A 320 -24.88 -19.08 -10.13
C ILE A 320 -25.57 -18.89 -11.49
N LEU A 321 -24.88 -19.13 -12.59
CA LEU A 321 -25.40 -18.93 -13.94
C LEU A 321 -26.67 -19.79 -14.16
N TRP A 322 -26.63 -21.07 -13.84
CA TRP A 322 -27.77 -21.98 -14.05
C TRP A 322 -29.00 -21.57 -13.25
N ARG A 323 -28.80 -20.97 -12.08
CA ARG A 323 -29.88 -20.46 -11.24
C ARG A 323 -30.44 -19.14 -11.78
N PHE A 324 -29.58 -18.19 -12.13
CA PHE A 324 -30.00 -16.81 -12.38
C PHE A 324 -30.34 -16.51 -13.85
N LEU A 325 -29.91 -17.34 -14.81
CA LEU A 325 -30.38 -17.26 -16.20
C LEU A 325 -31.88 -17.55 -16.34
N LYS A 326 -32.46 -18.30 -15.38
CA LYS A 326 -33.89 -18.65 -15.33
C LYS A 326 -34.68 -17.78 -14.33
N ASN A 327 -34.11 -16.67 -13.87
CA ASN A 327 -34.74 -15.81 -12.88
C ASN A 327 -36.00 -15.12 -13.44
N SER A 328 -37.00 -14.82 -12.60
CA SER A 328 -38.20 -14.10 -13.05
C SER A 328 -37.94 -12.62 -13.38
N ASP A 329 -36.95 -11.98 -12.74
CA ASP A 329 -36.56 -10.59 -13.01
C ASP A 329 -35.67 -10.53 -14.28
N GLY A 330 -36.18 -9.88 -15.34
CA GLY A 330 -35.48 -9.74 -16.62
C GLY A 330 -34.14 -9.00 -16.53
N LEU A 331 -33.99 -8.06 -15.59
CA LEU A 331 -32.71 -7.38 -15.39
C LEU A 331 -31.65 -8.33 -14.81
N ILE A 332 -32.05 -9.19 -13.88
CA ILE A 332 -31.17 -10.23 -13.31
C ILE A 332 -30.76 -11.22 -14.41
N ARG A 333 -31.72 -11.65 -15.26
CA ARG A 333 -31.40 -12.50 -16.42
C ARG A 333 -30.42 -11.83 -17.36
N ALA A 334 -30.64 -10.57 -17.74
CA ALA A 334 -29.76 -9.83 -18.66
C ALA A 334 -28.33 -9.65 -18.09
N ASN A 335 -28.19 -9.30 -16.81
CA ASN A 335 -26.89 -9.20 -16.15
C ASN A 335 -26.17 -10.56 -16.12
N THR A 336 -26.91 -11.63 -15.82
CA THR A 336 -26.37 -13.00 -15.76
C THR A 336 -25.96 -13.49 -17.14
N ALA A 337 -26.76 -13.20 -18.18
CA ALA A 337 -26.46 -13.50 -19.57
C ALA A 337 -25.16 -12.82 -20.02
N GLN A 338 -24.96 -11.55 -19.67
CA GLN A 338 -23.71 -10.85 -19.96
C GLN A 338 -22.50 -11.53 -19.32
N LEU A 339 -22.59 -11.93 -18.05
CA LEU A 339 -21.52 -12.68 -17.39
C LEU A 339 -21.29 -14.05 -18.03
N PHE A 340 -22.36 -14.76 -18.40
CA PHE A 340 -22.27 -16.06 -19.05
C PHE A 340 -21.51 -15.96 -20.38
N LEU A 341 -21.84 -14.96 -21.21
CA LEU A 341 -21.17 -14.71 -22.47
C LEU A 341 -19.70 -14.29 -22.28
N ASP A 342 -19.36 -13.58 -21.21
CA ASP A 342 -17.98 -13.20 -20.90
C ASP A 342 -17.10 -14.44 -20.61
N VAL A 343 -17.66 -15.49 -19.99
CA VAL A 343 -16.92 -16.71 -19.64
C VAL A 343 -17.03 -17.82 -20.68
N PHE A 344 -18.07 -17.83 -21.53
CA PHE A 344 -18.34 -18.89 -22.51
C PHE A 344 -17.14 -19.21 -23.44
N PRO A 345 -16.84 -20.50 -23.70
CA PRO A 345 -17.38 -21.68 -23.03
C PRO A 345 -16.86 -21.77 -21.59
N LEU A 346 -17.73 -22.16 -20.66
CA LEU A 346 -17.36 -22.42 -19.27
C LEU A 346 -16.91 -23.88 -19.15
N GLU A 347 -15.62 -24.11 -18.96
CA GLU A 347 -15.00 -25.44 -19.04
C GLU A 347 -14.44 -25.90 -17.68
N ASP A 348 -14.69 -27.16 -17.33
CA ASP A 348 -13.99 -27.86 -16.26
C ASP A 348 -12.83 -28.67 -16.86
N PRO A 349 -11.55 -28.32 -16.58
CA PRO A 349 -10.40 -29.01 -17.15
C PRO A 349 -10.25 -30.46 -16.65
N ASP A 350 -10.92 -30.85 -15.56
CA ASP A 350 -10.85 -32.21 -15.02
C ASP A 350 -11.97 -33.12 -15.55
N MET A 351 -12.88 -32.56 -16.37
CA MET A 351 -14.04 -33.28 -16.91
C MET A 351 -13.63 -34.18 -18.09
N LYS A 352 -14.30 -35.34 -18.22
CA LYS A 352 -14.08 -36.25 -19.35
C LYS A 352 -14.67 -35.65 -20.63
N ILE A 353 -14.05 -35.94 -21.76
CA ILE A 353 -14.45 -35.42 -23.09
C ILE A 353 -15.96 -35.56 -23.36
N VAL A 354 -16.54 -36.73 -23.06
CA VAL A 354 -17.98 -36.98 -23.28
C VAL A 354 -18.85 -36.04 -22.43
N ASP A 355 -18.47 -35.81 -21.18
CA ASP A 355 -19.19 -34.93 -20.27
C ASP A 355 -18.97 -33.46 -20.69
N THR A 356 -17.79 -33.11 -21.20
CA THR A 356 -17.48 -31.78 -21.75
C THR A 356 -18.37 -31.45 -22.94
N ASP A 357 -18.55 -32.39 -23.88
CA ASP A 357 -19.44 -32.21 -25.03
C ASP A 357 -20.91 -32.04 -24.59
N ALA A 358 -21.35 -32.80 -23.59
CA ALA A 358 -22.70 -32.67 -23.03
C ALA A 358 -22.91 -31.30 -22.37
N GLU A 359 -21.96 -30.84 -21.55
CA GLU A 359 -21.99 -29.54 -20.88
C GLU A 359 -21.95 -28.38 -21.89
N LEU A 360 -21.15 -28.48 -22.95
CA LEU A 360 -21.12 -27.49 -24.02
C LEU A 360 -22.47 -27.42 -24.76
N ASN A 361 -23.08 -28.57 -25.04
CA ASN A 361 -24.41 -28.62 -25.64
C ASN A 361 -25.47 -27.96 -24.74
N GLU A 362 -25.43 -28.20 -23.42
CA GLU A 362 -26.31 -27.53 -22.47
C GLU A 362 -26.12 -26.01 -22.48
N GLN A 363 -24.86 -25.54 -22.48
CA GLN A 363 -24.53 -24.12 -22.59
C GLN A 363 -25.07 -23.50 -23.89
N MET A 364 -24.96 -24.20 -25.02
CA MET A 364 -25.49 -23.74 -26.30
C MET A 364 -27.02 -23.65 -26.31
N ILE A 365 -27.71 -24.57 -25.62
CA ILE A 365 -29.17 -24.50 -25.43
C ILE A 365 -29.53 -23.25 -24.62
N MET A 366 -28.83 -23.00 -23.51
CA MET A 366 -29.06 -21.79 -22.70
C MET A 366 -28.85 -20.50 -23.51
N ILE A 367 -27.83 -20.45 -24.38
CA ILE A 367 -27.63 -19.29 -25.27
C ILE A 367 -28.83 -19.13 -26.22
N LYS A 368 -29.34 -20.22 -26.80
CA LYS A 368 -30.53 -20.17 -27.67
C LYS A 368 -31.74 -19.65 -26.92
N ASP A 369 -31.99 -20.12 -25.70
CA ASP A 369 -33.10 -19.66 -24.88
C ASP A 369 -33.00 -18.15 -24.57
N LEU A 370 -31.79 -17.66 -24.30
CA LEU A 370 -31.53 -16.23 -24.05
C LEU A 370 -31.78 -15.35 -25.28
N LEU A 371 -31.58 -15.87 -26.50
CA LEU A 371 -31.90 -15.14 -27.74
C LEU A 371 -33.41 -15.02 -27.96
N LEU A 372 -34.20 -15.86 -27.31
CA LEU A 372 -35.67 -15.86 -27.37
C LEU A 372 -36.30 -15.14 -26.16
N ASP A 373 -35.51 -14.52 -25.28
CA ASP A 373 -36.01 -13.84 -24.08
C ASP A 373 -36.79 -12.56 -24.45
N ASP A 374 -38.04 -12.47 -23.98
CA ASP A 374 -38.93 -11.32 -24.17
C ASP A 374 -38.36 -10.03 -23.56
N PHE A 375 -37.46 -10.15 -22.57
CA PHE A 375 -36.69 -9.05 -22.03
C PHE A 375 -35.30 -9.05 -22.69
N PRO A 376 -35.08 -8.25 -23.74
CA PRO A 376 -33.87 -8.38 -24.55
C PRO A 376 -32.61 -8.16 -23.67
N PRO A 377 -31.64 -9.10 -23.68
CA PRO A 377 -30.38 -8.94 -22.95
C PRO A 377 -29.45 -7.89 -23.59
N LEU A 378 -29.83 -7.35 -24.76
CA LEU A 378 -29.02 -6.43 -25.56
C LEU A 378 -29.23 -4.97 -25.14
N PRO A 379 -28.15 -4.20 -24.99
CA PRO A 379 -28.26 -2.77 -24.71
C PRO A 379 -28.86 -2.04 -25.91
N GLN A 380 -29.92 -1.25 -25.68
CA GLN A 380 -30.13 -0.06 -26.50
C GLN A 380 -28.86 0.80 -26.39
N CYS A 381 -28.29 1.13 -27.55
CA CYS A 381 -26.94 1.66 -27.76
C CYS A 381 -26.51 2.76 -26.80
#